data_AF-A0AA45Z0S1-F1
#
_entry.id   AF-A0AA45Z0S1-F1
#
_cell.length_a   1.000
_cell.length_b   1.000
_cell.length_c   1.000
_cell.angle_alpha   90.00
_cell.angle_beta   90.00
_cell.angle_gamma   90.00
#
_symmetry.space_group_name_H-M   'P 1'
#
loop_
_entity.id
_entity.type
_entity.pdbx_description
1 polymer ?
#
loop_
_entity_poly.entity_id
_entity_poly.type
_entity_poly.pdbx_seq_one_letter_code
_entity_poly.pdbx_strand_id
1 'polypeptide(L)'
;ILGSLIVAWLVPAKKMSLNAGVMQAVAIACGVSSPLLVKTIGLLVAIGATGQVVAWVLGPVRGLAVTAEHGSLPPILQKRNSEGMPVGLLIAQGLFVTFWGLVFLLYPGGLNSSFWALFALTTTVYIVMYFLMYAAAIKLRYTQPN
;
A
#
# COMPACT_ATOMS: atom_id res chain seq x y z
N ILE A 1 -2.65 16.15 -7.06
CA ILE A 1 -3.89 16.84 -7.52
C ILE A 1 -3.85 17.16 -9.01
N LEU A 2 -2.85 17.91 -9.51
CA LEU A 2 -2.78 18.23 -10.95
C LEU A 2 -2.69 16.98 -11.84
N GLY A 3 -1.85 16.01 -11.51
CA GLY A 3 -1.74 14.75 -12.28
C GLY A 3 -3.04 13.95 -12.33
N SER A 4 -3.77 13.84 -11.21
CA SER A 4 -5.06 13.14 -11.17
C SER A 4 -6.14 13.87 -11.98
N LEU A 5 -6.13 15.20 -12.04
CA LEU A 5 -7.04 15.98 -12.89
C LEU A 5 -6.79 15.74 -14.38
N ILE A 6 -5.53 15.66 -14.80
CA ILE A 6 -5.16 15.38 -16.20
C ILE A 6 -5.66 13.98 -16.62
N VAL A 7 -5.48 12.97 -15.77
CA VAL A 7 -6.00 11.61 -16.02
C VAL A 7 -7.52 11.62 -16.17
N ALA A 8 -8.23 12.30 -15.26
CA ALA A 8 -9.68 12.40 -15.30
C ALA A 8 -10.20 13.15 -16.54
N TRP A 9 -9.44 14.12 -17.04
CA TRP A 9 -9.78 14.86 -18.25
C TRP A 9 -9.56 14.05 -19.54
N LEU A 10 -8.48 13.24 -19.59
CA LEU A 10 -8.11 12.47 -20.78
C LEU A 10 -8.82 11.12 -20.90
N VAL A 11 -9.09 10.44 -19.77
CA VAL A 11 -9.61 9.07 -19.77
C VAL A 11 -11.12 9.08 -19.50
N PRO A 12 -11.96 8.56 -20.43
CA PRO A 12 -13.40 8.46 -20.20
C PRO A 12 -13.72 7.61 -18.97
N ALA A 13 -14.54 8.13 -18.05
CA ALA A 13 -14.86 7.49 -16.78
C ALA A 13 -15.34 6.02 -16.92
N LYS A 14 -16.13 5.71 -17.95
CA LYS A 14 -16.64 4.35 -18.21
C LYS A 14 -15.57 3.33 -18.62
N LYS A 15 -14.39 3.77 -19.09
CA LYS A 15 -13.29 2.91 -19.53
C LYS A 15 -12.07 2.99 -18.60
N MET A 16 -12.17 3.74 -17.50
CA MET A 16 -11.06 3.98 -16.61
C MET A 16 -10.69 2.70 -15.84
N SER A 17 -9.44 2.30 -15.97
CA SER A 17 -8.85 1.31 -15.07
C SER A 17 -8.28 2.04 -13.87
N LEU A 18 -8.66 1.63 -12.66
CA LEU A 18 -8.12 2.20 -11.44
C LEU A 18 -6.65 1.81 -11.24
N ASN A 19 -6.27 0.65 -11.75
CA ASN A 19 -4.90 0.15 -11.71
C ASN A 19 -4.03 0.76 -12.83
N ALA A 20 -4.54 0.77 -14.06
CA ALA A 20 -3.77 1.21 -15.23
C ALA A 20 -4.01 2.66 -15.64
N GLY A 21 -4.79 3.43 -14.88
CA GLY A 21 -5.29 4.76 -15.27
C GLY A 21 -4.18 5.76 -15.65
N VAL A 22 -3.05 5.71 -14.96
CA VAL A 22 -1.88 6.56 -15.28
C VAL A 22 -1.31 6.19 -16.65
N MET A 23 -1.09 4.90 -16.92
CA MET A 23 -0.57 4.45 -18.21
C MET A 23 -1.58 4.63 -19.34
N GLN A 24 -2.88 4.54 -19.06
CA GLN A 24 -3.93 4.88 -20.01
C GLN A 24 -3.88 6.36 -20.40
N ALA A 25 -3.73 7.26 -19.43
CA ALA A 25 -3.59 8.69 -19.70
C ALA A 25 -2.33 9.01 -20.49
N VAL A 26 -1.19 8.38 -20.15
CA VAL A 26 0.07 8.52 -20.91
C VAL A 26 -0.09 8.04 -22.34
N ALA A 27 -0.74 6.89 -22.57
CA ALA A 27 -0.98 6.35 -23.91
C ALA A 27 -1.88 7.26 -24.74
N ILE A 28 -2.92 7.85 -24.14
CA ILE A 28 -3.82 8.81 -24.81
C ILE A 28 -3.09 10.12 -25.11
N ALA A 29 -2.30 10.64 -24.16
CA ALA A 29 -1.56 11.89 -24.31
C ALA A 29 -0.45 11.81 -25.38
N CYS A 30 0.28 10.69 -25.45
CA CYS A 30 1.35 10.50 -26.42
C CYS A 30 0.84 10.08 -27.82
N GLY A 31 -0.42 9.64 -27.93
CA GLY A 31 -1.01 9.14 -29.18
C GLY A 31 -0.41 7.82 -29.68
N VAL A 32 -1.02 7.27 -30.74
CA VAL A 32 -0.57 6.01 -31.41
C VAL A 32 0.82 6.17 -32.06
N SER A 33 1.28 7.40 -32.24
CA SER A 33 2.53 7.79 -32.92
C SER A 33 3.82 7.51 -32.15
N SER A 34 3.78 7.18 -30.85
CA SER A 34 5.01 6.89 -30.10
C SER A 34 4.89 5.69 -29.14
N PRO A 35 4.65 4.47 -29.66
CA PRO A 35 4.54 3.27 -28.83
C PRO A 35 5.81 2.99 -28.01
N LEU A 36 6.98 3.35 -28.56
CA LEU A 36 8.26 3.20 -27.87
C LEU A 36 8.34 4.08 -26.62
N LEU A 37 7.88 5.33 -26.71
CA LEU A 37 7.87 6.26 -25.58
C LEU A 37 6.97 5.76 -24.44
N VAL A 38 5.77 5.29 -24.77
CA VAL A 38 4.82 4.74 -23.79
C VAL A 38 5.41 3.51 -23.09
N LYS A 39 6.08 2.61 -23.84
CA LYS A 39 6.76 1.44 -23.27
C LYS A 39 7.90 1.83 -22.33
N THR A 40 8.74 2.79 -22.71
CA THR A 40 9.84 3.27 -21.87
C THR A 40 9.33 3.90 -20.57
N ILE A 41 8.29 4.73 -20.65
CA ILE A 41 7.66 5.31 -19.45
C ILE A 41 7.08 4.20 -18.57
N GLY A 42 6.38 3.23 -19.17
CA GLY A 42 5.85 2.07 -18.44
C GLY A 42 6.94 1.29 -17.70
N LEU A 43 8.11 1.10 -18.31
CA LEU A 43 9.25 0.45 -17.67
C LEU A 43 9.78 1.27 -16.49
N LEU A 44 9.95 2.58 -16.65
CA LEU A 44 10.40 3.45 -15.55
C LEU A 44 9.42 3.46 -14.38
N VAL A 45 8.11 3.47 -14.67
CA VAL A 45 7.06 3.36 -13.65
C VAL A 45 7.12 2.01 -12.94
N ALA A 46 7.32 0.91 -13.68
CA ALA A 46 7.45 -0.42 -13.08
C ALA A 46 8.68 -0.54 -12.16
N ILE A 47 9.82 0.02 -12.57
CA ILE A 47 11.04 0.08 -11.74
C ILE A 47 10.77 0.89 -10.47
N GLY A 48 10.16 2.07 -10.61
CA GLY A 48 9.80 2.92 -9.48
C GLY A 48 8.84 2.25 -8.50
N ALA A 49 7.81 1.59 -9.02
CA ALA A 49 6.84 0.83 -8.21
C ALA A 49 7.52 -0.32 -7.46
N THR A 50 8.43 -1.03 -8.11
CA THR A 50 9.20 -2.12 -7.45
C THR A 50 10.08 -1.57 -6.34
N GLY A 51 10.80 -0.47 -6.59
CA GLY A 51 11.60 0.20 -5.56
C GLY A 51 10.76 0.68 -4.38
N GLN A 52 9.56 1.21 -4.64
CA GLN A 52 8.61 1.59 -3.60
C GLN A 52 8.23 0.37 -2.75
N VAL A 53 7.81 -0.75 -3.34
CA VAL A 53 7.43 -1.96 -2.60
C VAL A 53 8.58 -2.43 -1.69
N VAL A 54 9.81 -2.47 -2.19
CA VAL A 54 10.99 -2.86 -1.39
C VAL A 54 11.18 -1.95 -0.17
N ALA A 55 11.04 -0.63 -0.33
CA ALA A 55 11.18 0.32 0.77
C ALA A 55 10.06 0.14 1.83
N TRP A 56 8.82 -0.12 1.39
CA TRP A 56 7.67 -0.26 2.27
C TRP A 56 7.59 -1.61 2.99
N VAL A 57 8.30 -2.64 2.53
CA VAL A 57 8.36 -3.95 3.22
C VAL A 57 9.11 -3.84 4.57
N LEU A 58 10.16 -3.03 4.64
CA LEU A 58 11.01 -2.95 5.83
C LEU A 58 10.50 -1.96 6.88
N GLY A 59 9.86 -0.86 6.46
CA GLY A 59 9.42 0.21 7.36
C GLY A 59 8.49 -0.26 8.49
N PRO A 60 7.30 -0.82 8.17
CA PRO A 60 6.33 -1.27 9.16
C PRO A 60 6.88 -2.37 10.07
N VAL A 61 7.65 -3.31 9.51
CA VAL A 61 8.23 -4.42 10.26
C VAL A 61 9.25 -3.95 11.29
N ARG A 62 10.10 -2.98 10.94
CA ARG A 62 11.03 -2.38 11.91
C ARG A 62 10.28 -1.60 12.99
N GLY A 63 9.25 -0.83 12.62
CA GLY A 63 8.40 -0.12 13.58
C GLY A 63 7.72 -1.07 14.57
N LEU A 64 7.15 -2.17 14.07
CA LEU A 64 6.53 -3.20 14.90
C LEU A 64 7.56 -3.93 15.77
N ALA A 65 8.77 -4.17 15.26
CA ALA A 65 9.84 -4.82 16.01
C ALA A 65 10.35 -4.01 17.21
N VAL A 66 10.09 -2.70 17.30
CA VAL A 66 10.35 -1.91 18.52
C VAL A 66 9.40 -2.31 19.63
N THR A 67 8.14 -2.63 19.31
CA THR A 67 7.17 -3.10 20.31
C THR A 67 7.52 -4.49 20.87
N ALA A 68 8.32 -5.27 20.13
CA ALA A 68 8.87 -6.54 20.59
C ALA A 68 9.75 -6.38 21.85
N GLU A 69 10.48 -5.26 21.94
CA GLU A 69 11.39 -4.96 23.06
C GLU A 69 10.61 -4.72 24.36
N HIS A 70 9.34 -4.37 24.26
CA HIS A 70 8.42 -4.23 25.38
C HIS A 70 7.63 -5.52 25.69
N GLY A 71 7.94 -6.64 25.02
CA GLY A 71 7.26 -7.92 25.24
C GLY A 71 5.86 -8.01 24.63
N SER A 72 5.45 -7.05 23.79
CA SER A 72 4.10 -6.95 23.25
C SER A 72 3.78 -7.97 22.14
N LEU A 73 4.76 -8.78 21.72
CA LEU A 73 4.62 -9.75 20.62
C LEU A 73 4.89 -11.19 21.09
N PRO A 74 4.34 -12.23 20.43
CA PRO A 74 4.69 -13.62 20.69
C PRO A 74 6.22 -13.88 20.52
N PRO A 75 6.85 -14.76 21.33
CA PRO A 75 8.31 -14.99 21.31
C PRO A 75 8.87 -15.38 19.93
N ILE A 76 8.08 -16.04 19.09
CA ILE A 76 8.46 -16.44 17.73
C ILE A 76 8.64 -15.22 16.81
N LEU A 77 7.84 -14.16 17.02
CA LEU A 77 7.87 -12.93 16.23
C LEU A 77 8.92 -11.93 16.73
N GLN A 78 9.42 -12.10 17.97
CA GLN A 78 10.47 -11.26 18.53
C GLN A 78 11.88 -11.64 18.03
N LYS A 79 12.06 -12.84 17.46
CA LYS A 79 13.37 -13.34 17.02
C LYS A 79 13.96 -12.49 15.88
N ARG A 80 15.23 -12.09 16.04
CA ARG A 80 16.04 -11.42 15.02
C ARG A 80 17.15 -12.36 14.51
N ASN A 81 17.57 -12.19 13.25
CA ASN A 81 18.72 -12.92 12.70
C ASN A 81 20.06 -12.21 13.05
N SER A 82 21.18 -12.73 12.52
CA SER A 82 22.53 -12.16 12.71
C SER A 82 22.64 -10.69 12.27
N GLU A 83 21.87 -10.31 11.25
CA GLU A 83 21.82 -8.95 10.70
C GLU A 83 20.84 -8.03 11.46
N GLY A 84 20.31 -8.48 12.60
CA GLY A 84 19.34 -7.71 13.40
C GLY A 84 17.95 -7.59 12.78
N MET A 85 17.63 -8.35 11.74
CA MET A 85 16.34 -8.29 11.06
C MET A 85 15.30 -9.21 11.74
N PRO A 86 14.07 -8.73 12.01
CA PRO A 86 12.99 -9.51 12.60
C PRO A 86 12.35 -10.47 11.58
N VAL A 87 13.00 -11.60 11.31
CA VAL A 87 12.61 -12.56 10.25
C VAL A 87 11.20 -13.12 10.48
N GLY A 88 10.81 -13.39 11.72
CA GLY A 88 9.46 -13.88 12.03
C GLY A 88 8.36 -12.92 11.59
N LEU A 89 8.56 -11.61 11.80
CA LEU A 89 7.64 -10.57 11.35
C LEU A 89 7.63 -10.41 9.82
N LEU A 90 8.80 -10.53 9.17
CA LEU A 90 8.90 -10.48 7.71
C LEU A 90 8.12 -11.64 7.06
N ILE A 91 8.26 -12.85 7.59
CA ILE A 91 7.53 -14.02 7.10
C ILE A 91 6.03 -13.84 7.34
N ALA A 92 5.64 -13.42 8.55
CA ALA A 92 4.23 -13.22 8.89
C ALA A 92 3.56 -12.17 7.98
N GLN A 93 4.18 -11.01 7.74
CA GLN A 93 3.62 -10.03 6.80
C GLN A 93 3.59 -10.56 5.37
N GLY A 94 4.63 -11.31 4.95
CA GLY A 94 4.71 -11.86 3.60
C GLY A 94 3.58 -12.83 3.32
N LEU A 95 3.29 -13.72 4.29
CA LEU A 95 2.14 -14.62 4.24
C LEU A 95 0.82 -13.85 4.22
N PHE A 96 0.69 -12.82 5.06
CA PHE A 96 -0.52 -11.99 5.14
C PHE A 96 -0.80 -11.24 3.84
N VAL A 97 0.21 -10.58 3.25
CA VAL A 97 0.10 -9.86 1.98
C VAL A 97 -0.16 -10.82 0.83
N THR A 98 0.48 -11.99 0.81
CA THR A 98 0.24 -13.01 -0.23
C THR A 98 -1.18 -13.55 -0.16
N PHE A 99 -1.67 -13.86 1.05
CA PHE A 99 -3.05 -14.32 1.27
C PHE A 99 -4.06 -13.31 0.75
N TRP A 100 -3.97 -12.04 1.17
CA TRP A 100 -4.88 -11.00 0.70
C TRP A 100 -4.73 -10.72 -0.80
N GLY A 101 -3.51 -10.75 -1.33
CA GLY A 101 -3.23 -10.64 -2.76
C GLY A 101 -3.98 -11.71 -3.56
N LEU A 102 -3.97 -12.96 -3.12
CA LEU A 102 -4.73 -14.05 -3.74
C LEU A 102 -6.24 -13.86 -3.63
N VAL A 103 -6.74 -13.45 -2.46
CA VAL A 103 -8.18 -13.18 -2.27
C VAL A 103 -8.67 -12.10 -3.24
N PHE A 104 -7.93 -11.00 -3.38
CA PHE A 104 -8.31 -9.91 -4.29
C PHE A 104 -8.11 -10.27 -5.77
N LEU A 105 -7.15 -11.13 -6.10
CA LEU A 105 -6.95 -11.64 -7.46
C LEU A 105 -8.12 -12.54 -7.91
N LEU A 106 -8.64 -13.37 -7.01
CA LEU A 106 -9.73 -14.32 -7.30
C LEU A 106 -11.13 -13.73 -7.10
N TYR A 107 -11.23 -12.46 -6.68
CA TYR A 107 -12.50 -11.81 -6.42
C TYR A 107 -13.36 -11.68 -7.70
N PRO A 108 -14.62 -12.15 -7.70
CA PRO A 108 -15.43 -12.31 -8.92
C PRO A 108 -15.93 -10.99 -9.55
N GLY A 109 -15.66 -9.83 -8.94
CA GLY A 109 -16.08 -8.52 -9.47
C GLY A 109 -15.11 -7.88 -10.48
N GLY A 110 -14.02 -8.56 -10.85
CA GLY A 110 -12.98 -8.04 -11.73
C GLY A 110 -12.03 -7.03 -11.07
N LEU A 111 -10.96 -6.68 -11.79
CA LEU A 111 -9.80 -5.93 -11.25
C LEU A 111 -10.16 -4.58 -10.61
N ASN A 112 -11.08 -3.81 -11.20
CA ASN A 112 -11.49 -2.52 -10.64
C ASN A 112 -12.23 -2.68 -9.31
N SER A 113 -13.08 -3.70 -9.18
CA SER A 113 -13.82 -3.97 -7.94
C SER A 113 -12.87 -4.47 -6.85
N SER A 114 -11.91 -5.34 -7.21
CA SER A 114 -10.85 -5.80 -6.30
C SER A 114 -10.01 -4.63 -5.78
N PHE A 115 -9.64 -3.70 -6.65
CA PHE A 115 -8.88 -2.51 -6.27
C PHE A 115 -9.65 -1.62 -5.29
N TRP A 116 -10.94 -1.37 -5.56
CA TRP A 116 -11.80 -0.63 -4.63
C TRP A 116 -11.95 -1.33 -3.28
N ALA A 117 -12.14 -2.66 -3.27
CA ALA A 117 -12.26 -3.43 -2.04
C ALA A 117 -10.98 -3.37 -1.21
N LEU A 118 -9.80 -3.48 -1.85
CA LEU A 118 -8.50 -3.32 -1.19
C LEU A 118 -8.33 -1.92 -0.60
N PHE A 119 -8.69 -0.88 -1.35
CA PHE A 119 -8.64 0.50 -0.87
C PHE A 119 -9.58 0.71 0.33
N ALA A 120 -10.80 0.20 0.27
CA ALA A 120 -11.76 0.30 1.36
C ALA A 120 -11.28 -0.44 2.62
N LEU A 121 -10.75 -1.66 2.46
CA LEU A 121 -10.21 -2.45 3.56
C LEU A 121 -9.05 -1.73 4.26
N THR A 122 -8.05 -1.30 3.49
CA THR A 122 -6.88 -0.60 4.03
C THR A 122 -7.28 0.71 4.72
N THR A 123 -8.15 1.52 4.09
CA THR A 123 -8.68 2.75 4.67
C THR A 123 -9.41 2.50 5.99
N THR A 124 -10.23 1.45 6.05
CA THR A 124 -10.99 1.11 7.26
C THR A 124 -10.06 0.78 8.43
N VAL A 125 -9.04 -0.05 8.20
CA VAL A 125 -8.05 -0.39 9.23
C VAL A 125 -7.32 0.87 9.73
N TYR A 126 -6.95 1.77 8.84
CA TYR A 126 -6.34 3.05 9.20
C TYR A 126 -7.27 3.93 10.04
N ILE A 127 -8.55 4.01 9.69
CA ILE A 127 -9.53 4.81 10.43
C ILE A 127 -9.70 4.28 11.86
N VAL A 128 -9.73 2.96 12.06
CA VAL A 128 -9.78 2.36 13.41
C VAL A 128 -8.58 2.80 14.25
N MET A 129 -7.38 2.77 13.67
CA MET A 129 -6.17 3.27 14.34
C MET A 129 -6.31 4.76 14.72
N TYR A 130 -6.83 5.60 13.81
CA TYR A 130 -7.07 7.01 14.12
C TYR A 130 -8.05 7.20 15.28
N PHE A 131 -9.14 6.43 15.34
CA PHE A 131 -10.06 6.49 16.48
C PHE A 131 -9.38 6.16 17.81
N LEU A 132 -8.56 5.11 17.85
CA LEU A 132 -7.79 4.75 19.04
C LEU A 132 -6.80 5.85 19.43
N MET A 133 -6.11 6.43 18.45
CA MET A 133 -5.15 7.51 18.67
C MET A 133 -5.84 8.77 19.22
N TYR A 134 -6.98 9.18 18.65
CA TYR A 134 -7.73 10.32 19.16
C TYR A 134 -8.30 10.05 20.56
N ALA A 135 -8.85 8.86 20.80
CA ALA A 135 -9.32 8.48 22.13
C ALA A 135 -8.19 8.52 23.18
N ALA A 136 -7.01 8.00 22.83
CA ALA A 136 -5.83 8.07 23.68
C ALA A 136 -5.38 9.52 23.92
N ALA A 137 -5.34 10.36 22.88
CA ALA A 137 -4.97 11.78 23.01
C ALA A 137 -5.95 12.56 23.90
N ILE A 138 -7.25 12.34 23.74
CA ILE A 138 -8.29 12.95 24.59
C ILE A 138 -8.10 12.51 26.03
N LYS A 139 -7.93 11.20 26.27
CA LYS A 139 -7.66 10.67 27.61
C LYS A 139 -6.41 11.32 28.21
N LEU A 140 -5.30 11.35 27.48
CA LEU A 140 -4.04 11.94 27.94
C LEU A 140 -4.20 13.42 28.28
N ARG A 141 -4.97 14.18 27.49
CA ARG A 141 -5.24 15.60 27.76
C ARG A 141 -5.90 15.82 29.12
N TYR A 142 -6.74 14.91 29.58
CA TYR A 142 -7.39 15.00 30.89
C TYR A 142 -6.58 14.34 32.01
N THR A 143 -5.88 13.23 31.74
CA THR A 143 -5.15 12.48 32.78
C THR A 143 -3.73 12.99 33.02
N GLN A 144 -3.10 13.58 32.00
CA GLN A 144 -1.73 14.10 32.00
C GLN A 144 -1.69 15.45 31.25
N PRO A 145 -2.29 16.51 31.82
CA PRO A 145 -2.45 17.81 31.15
C PRO A 145 -1.16 18.64 31.01
N ASN A 146 -0.04 18.20 31.60
CA ASN A 146 1.25 18.90 31.61
C ASN A 146 2.16 18.39 30.50
#